data_AF-X1TRE5-F1
#
_entry.id   AF-X1TRE5-F1
#
_cell.length_a   1.000
_cell.length_b   1.000
_cell.length_c   1.000
_cell.angle_alpha   90.00
_cell.angle_beta   90.00
_cell.angle_gamma   90.00
#
_symmetry.space_group_name_H-M   'P 1'
#
loop_
_entity.id
_entity.type
_entity.pdbx_description
1 polymer ?
#
loop_
_entity_poly.entity_id
_entity_poly.type
_entity_poly.pdbx_seq_one_letter_code
_entity_poly.pdbx_strand_id
1 'polypeptide(L)'
;DGSGAWDLWSYYDDVSLTQGGDAFANGALTRLTNGRMYTAFTSSVTMWLGGSLWTGVAWSPSSANHEAVVDEATQVLFGLGSYGDNVYVAYRRTVLSHVFFKLRTYGVGWGSEETVDANSSTGVHLCVDQSNGDCYAWWGFISVVYYAKRTATWGAAVAFSSEASLFLASITPFWIVTNNVIGVVWTQGLFTFNLRYGILSLVVPPPPPPAKPLINKPLVNPILVNVPCIR
;
A
#
# COMPACT_ATOMS: atom_id res chain seq x y z
N ASP A 1 9.32 3.04 -30.07
CA ASP A 1 9.53 1.59 -29.83
C ASP A 1 10.00 1.28 -28.40
N GLY A 2 10.32 2.28 -27.57
CA GLY A 2 10.93 2.06 -26.25
C GLY A 2 12.46 2.20 -26.25
N SER A 3 13.07 2.62 -27.37
CA SER A 3 14.51 2.78 -27.57
C SER A 3 15.11 4.01 -26.87
N GLY A 4 14.84 4.19 -25.58
CA GLY A 4 15.85 4.79 -24.72
C GLY A 4 17.00 3.79 -24.60
N ALA A 5 18.25 4.25 -24.63
CA ALA A 5 19.35 3.42 -24.16
C ALA A 5 19.18 3.30 -22.64
N TRP A 6 18.55 2.22 -22.19
CA TRP A 6 18.39 1.90 -20.77
C TRP A 6 19.56 1.02 -20.39
N ASP A 7 20.50 1.56 -19.62
CA ASP A 7 21.51 0.72 -18.98
C ASP A 7 20.83 0.00 -17.82
N LEU A 8 20.62 -1.30 -18.01
CA LEU A 8 20.15 -2.20 -16.98
C LEU A 8 21.32 -2.49 -16.05
N TRP A 9 21.58 -1.56 -15.12
CA TRP A 9 22.67 -1.70 -14.16
C TRP A 9 22.19 -2.54 -12.98
N SER A 10 22.46 -3.85 -13.03
CA SER A 10 22.25 -4.73 -11.88
C SER A 10 23.41 -4.57 -10.90
N TYR A 11 23.22 -3.78 -9.87
CA TYR A 11 24.02 -3.87 -8.65
C TYR A 11 23.04 -3.89 -7.48
N TYR A 12 22.83 -5.09 -6.92
CA TYR A 12 21.63 -5.50 -6.18
C TYR A 12 20.41 -5.70 -7.11
N ASP A 13 19.50 -6.60 -6.75
CA ASP A 13 18.37 -7.10 -7.56
C ASP A 13 17.28 -6.04 -7.89
N ASP A 14 17.68 -4.80 -8.18
CA ASP A 14 16.81 -3.67 -8.49
C ASP A 14 16.88 -3.31 -9.98
N VAL A 15 15.73 -3.16 -10.63
CA VAL A 15 15.62 -2.58 -11.98
C VAL A 15 15.63 -1.06 -11.84
N SER A 16 16.78 -0.44 -12.08
CA SER A 16 16.91 1.02 -12.12
C SER A 16 16.54 1.55 -13.51
N LEU A 17 15.60 2.51 -13.57
CA LEU A 17 15.26 3.26 -14.77
C LEU A 17 16.10 4.53 -14.80
N THR A 18 17.30 4.49 -15.37
CA THR A 18 18.17 5.67 -15.44
C THR A 18 18.01 6.40 -16.77
N GLN A 19 17.81 7.71 -16.70
CA GLN A 19 18.12 8.64 -17.78
C GLN A 19 18.77 9.87 -17.13
N GLY A 20 20.06 10.14 -17.39
CA GLY A 20 20.67 11.42 -17.04
C GLY A 20 21.70 11.47 -15.89
N GLY A 21 22.35 10.37 -15.49
CA GLY A 21 23.50 10.43 -14.58
C GLY A 21 23.19 10.68 -13.10
N ASP A 22 21.91 10.75 -12.73
CA ASP A 22 21.47 10.77 -11.34
C ASP A 22 21.53 9.36 -10.74
N ALA A 23 22.07 9.24 -9.52
CA ALA A 23 21.99 8.01 -8.75
C ALA A 23 20.58 7.88 -8.16
N PHE A 24 19.80 6.89 -8.61
CA PHE A 24 18.46 6.61 -8.10
C PHE A 24 18.51 5.53 -7.01
N ALA A 25 17.72 5.70 -5.95
CA ALA A 25 17.66 4.78 -4.82
C ALA A 25 16.51 3.77 -4.90
N ASN A 26 15.34 4.20 -5.36
CA ASN A 26 14.12 3.38 -5.45
C ASN A 26 13.28 3.84 -6.64
N GLY A 27 12.58 2.91 -7.29
CA GLY A 27 11.68 3.19 -8.41
C GLY A 27 10.44 2.31 -8.40
N ALA A 28 9.32 2.81 -8.91
CA ALA A 28 8.12 2.03 -9.16
C ALA A 28 7.44 2.51 -10.44
N LEU A 29 6.70 1.62 -11.09
CA LEU A 29 5.92 1.93 -12.28
C LEU A 29 4.46 1.51 -12.08
N THR A 30 3.55 2.26 -12.70
CA THR A 30 2.15 1.86 -12.78
C THR A 30 1.64 2.00 -14.21
N ARG A 31 0.80 1.05 -14.62
CA ARG A 31 0.16 1.05 -15.93
C ARG A 31 -0.98 2.07 -15.95
N LEU A 32 -1.09 2.80 -17.06
CA LEU A 32 -2.21 3.67 -17.37
C LEU A 32 -2.98 3.11 -18.59
N THR A 33 -3.99 3.85 -19.06
CA THR A 33 -4.78 3.39 -20.21
C THR A 33 -4.03 3.61 -21.54
N ASN A 34 -4.43 2.90 -22.59
CA ASN A 34 -3.89 3.07 -23.95
C ASN A 34 -2.36 2.91 -24.08
N GLY A 35 -1.78 1.97 -23.32
CA GLY A 35 -0.33 1.69 -23.39
C GLY A 35 0.56 2.74 -22.74
N ARG A 36 -0.04 3.70 -22.02
CA ARG A 36 0.68 4.67 -21.18
C ARG A 36 1.12 4.04 -19.87
N MET A 37 2.13 4.63 -19.25
CA MET A 37 2.60 4.26 -17.91
C MET A 37 3.17 5.47 -17.20
N TYR A 38 3.21 5.45 -15.88
CA TYR A 38 3.90 6.45 -15.07
C TYR A 38 4.97 5.76 -14.25
N THR A 39 6.17 6.34 -14.22
CA THR A 39 7.25 5.93 -13.31
C THR A 39 7.41 6.98 -12.23
N ALA A 40 7.63 6.55 -10.99
CA ALA A 40 8.03 7.40 -9.88
C ALA A 40 9.33 6.84 -9.30
N PHE A 41 10.22 7.72 -8.87
CA PHE A 41 11.54 7.32 -8.37
C PHE A 41 12.11 8.37 -7.42
N THR A 42 13.05 7.93 -6.59
CA THR A 42 13.77 8.80 -5.65
C THR A 42 15.24 8.91 -6.03
N SER A 43 15.80 10.12 -5.99
CA SER A 43 17.25 10.31 -6.06
C SER A 43 17.92 9.92 -4.74
N SER A 44 19.03 9.19 -4.80
CA SER A 44 19.88 8.91 -3.63
C SER A 44 20.70 10.12 -3.19
N VAL A 45 20.83 11.14 -4.05
CA VAL A 45 21.60 12.36 -3.79
C VAL A 45 20.73 13.46 -3.19
N THR A 46 19.66 13.83 -3.89
CA THR A 46 18.80 14.96 -3.53
C THR A 46 17.56 14.55 -2.73
N MET A 47 17.30 13.24 -2.61
CA MET A 47 16.20 12.68 -1.80
C MET A 47 14.83 13.31 -2.09
N TRP A 48 14.59 13.72 -3.33
CA TRP A 48 13.29 14.14 -3.82
C TRP A 48 12.55 12.94 -4.41
N LEU A 49 11.23 13.04 -4.50
CA LEU A 49 10.40 12.09 -5.25
C LEU A 49 10.00 12.72 -6.58
N GLY A 50 10.46 12.10 -7.66
CA GLY A 50 10.16 12.49 -9.03
C GLY A 50 9.28 11.50 -9.75
N GLY A 51 8.81 11.87 -10.94
CA GLY A 51 8.25 10.90 -11.86
C GLY A 51 8.12 11.38 -13.30
N SER A 52 7.78 10.45 -14.18
CA SER A 52 7.69 10.69 -15.62
C SER A 52 6.58 9.87 -16.25
N LEU A 53 5.90 10.48 -17.21
CA LEU A 53 4.77 9.89 -17.92
C LEU A 53 5.23 9.35 -19.28
N TRP A 54 5.12 8.06 -19.51
CA TRP A 54 5.19 7.51 -20.86
C TRP A 54 3.85 7.69 -21.56
N THR A 55 3.87 8.43 -22.66
CA THR A 55 2.69 8.77 -23.46
C THR A 55 2.25 7.67 -24.44
N GLY A 56 2.95 6.54 -24.49
CA GLY A 56 2.80 5.53 -25.53
C GLY A 56 3.83 5.68 -26.65
N VAL A 57 4.38 6.88 -26.83
CA VAL A 57 5.36 7.22 -27.87
C VAL A 57 6.67 7.78 -27.32
N ALA A 58 6.60 8.54 -26.22
CA ALA A 58 7.75 9.15 -25.58
C ALA A 58 7.52 9.36 -24.07
N TRP A 59 8.60 9.50 -23.31
CA TRP A 59 8.56 9.98 -21.93
C TRP A 59 8.31 11.49 -21.90
N SER A 60 7.47 11.92 -20.97
CA SER A 60 7.10 13.29 -20.71
C SER A 60 7.47 13.65 -19.26
N PRO A 61 8.19 14.76 -19.05
CA PRO A 61 8.71 15.66 -20.09
C PRO A 61 9.88 15.05 -20.89
N SER A 62 10.07 15.50 -22.14
CA SER A 62 11.06 14.95 -23.09
C SER A 62 12.50 15.44 -22.85
N SER A 63 12.78 16.02 -21.68
CA SER A 63 14.10 16.52 -21.25
C SER A 63 14.29 16.23 -19.75
N ALA A 64 15.52 16.36 -19.26
CA ALA A 64 16.04 15.99 -17.92
C ALA A 64 15.30 16.54 -16.68
N ASN A 65 14.12 17.14 -16.84
CA ASN A 65 13.35 17.79 -15.78
C ASN A 65 12.13 16.95 -15.43
N HIS A 66 12.29 15.84 -14.71
CA HIS A 66 11.13 15.04 -14.34
C HIS A 66 10.13 15.82 -13.47
N GLU A 67 8.87 15.38 -13.42
CA GLU A 67 7.86 16.03 -12.61
C GLU A 67 8.21 15.88 -11.12
N ALA A 68 8.34 16.99 -10.41
CA ALA A 68 8.49 16.98 -8.96
C ALA A 68 7.17 16.53 -8.30
N VAL A 69 7.19 15.34 -7.70
CA VAL A 69 6.08 14.87 -6.87
C VAL A 69 6.20 15.53 -5.50
N VAL A 70 7.41 15.54 -4.92
CA VAL A 70 7.73 16.20 -3.65
C VAL A 70 9.12 16.82 -3.75
N ASP A 71 9.23 18.11 -3.45
CA ASP A 71 10.51 18.83 -3.43
C ASP A 71 11.37 18.44 -2.21
N GLU A 72 12.68 18.35 -2.46
CA GLU A 72 13.88 18.07 -1.62
C GLU A 72 13.77 17.50 -0.18
N ALA A 73 14.80 16.71 0.16
CA ALA A 73 15.27 16.38 1.51
C ALA A 73 14.46 15.38 2.36
N THR A 74 13.77 14.41 1.75
CA THR A 74 13.19 13.32 2.54
C THR A 74 13.36 11.99 1.82
N GLN A 75 14.10 11.01 2.40
CA GLN A 75 14.04 9.66 1.83
C GLN A 75 12.59 9.20 1.83
N VAL A 76 12.15 8.73 0.67
CA VAL A 76 10.75 8.40 0.44
C VAL A 76 10.65 6.90 0.20
N LEU A 77 10.10 6.18 1.18
CA LEU A 77 9.43 4.93 0.87
C LEU A 77 8.05 5.31 0.33
N PHE A 78 7.71 4.81 -0.86
CA PHE A 78 6.47 5.17 -1.52
C PHE A 78 5.77 3.96 -2.13
N GLY A 79 4.44 4.05 -2.16
CA GLY A 79 3.56 3.21 -2.95
C GLY A 79 3.04 3.99 -4.15
N LEU A 80 2.96 3.31 -5.29
CA LEU A 80 2.44 3.87 -6.54
C LEU A 80 1.25 3.03 -7.01
N GLY A 81 0.20 3.70 -7.47
CA GLY A 81 -0.96 3.08 -8.10
C GLY A 81 -1.60 4.01 -9.12
N SER A 82 -2.60 3.52 -9.84
CA SER A 82 -3.34 4.32 -10.82
C SER A 82 -4.82 3.95 -10.85
N TYR A 83 -5.64 4.89 -11.32
CA TYR A 83 -7.02 4.65 -11.73
C TYR A 83 -7.28 5.42 -13.02
N GLY A 84 -7.57 4.70 -14.10
CA GLY A 84 -7.54 5.26 -15.45
C GLY A 84 -6.14 5.81 -15.77
N ASP A 85 -6.05 7.11 -16.05
CA ASP A 85 -4.77 7.80 -16.30
C ASP A 85 -4.28 8.65 -15.11
N ASN A 86 -5.03 8.64 -14.00
CA ASN A 86 -4.63 9.34 -12.79
C ASN A 86 -3.65 8.49 -12.00
N VAL A 87 -2.68 9.14 -11.36
CA VAL A 87 -1.59 8.48 -10.62
C VAL A 87 -1.72 8.81 -9.14
N TYR A 88 -1.62 7.78 -8.32
CA TYR A 88 -1.80 7.83 -6.89
C TYR A 88 -0.45 7.51 -6.26
N VAL A 89 0.03 8.38 -5.38
CA VAL A 89 1.28 8.15 -4.65
C VAL A 89 1.00 8.35 -3.17
N ALA A 90 1.31 7.33 -2.37
CA ALA A 90 1.44 7.50 -0.94
C ALA A 90 2.89 7.34 -0.56
N TYR A 91 3.33 8.12 0.42
CA TYR A 91 4.73 8.16 0.78
C TYR A 91 4.96 8.53 2.23
N ARG A 92 6.14 8.14 2.73
CA ARG A 92 6.64 8.58 4.02
C ARG A 92 7.72 9.62 3.83
N ARG A 93 7.62 10.76 4.53
CA ARG A 93 8.73 11.70 4.67
C ARG A 93 9.63 11.28 5.83
N THR A 94 10.93 11.18 5.60
CA THR A 94 11.89 10.78 6.65
C THR A 94 11.88 11.68 7.88
N VAL A 95 11.81 13.01 7.70
CA VAL A 95 11.89 13.97 8.81
C VAL A 95 10.68 13.87 9.74
N LEU A 96 9.48 13.80 9.17
CA LEU A 96 8.23 13.75 9.95
C LEU A 96 7.85 12.33 10.34
N SER A 97 8.31 11.33 9.58
CA SER A 97 7.85 9.94 9.66
C SER A 97 6.35 9.75 9.41
N HIS A 98 5.63 10.78 8.98
CA HIS A 98 4.20 10.71 8.66
C HIS A 98 3.94 10.08 7.28
N VAL A 99 2.71 9.62 7.08
CA VAL A 99 2.23 9.13 5.78
C VAL A 99 1.48 10.25 5.06
N PHE A 100 1.88 10.51 3.83
CA PHE A 100 1.31 11.52 2.94
C PHE A 100 0.79 10.87 1.67
N PHE A 101 -0.04 11.62 0.96
CA PHE A 101 -0.60 11.24 -0.32
C PHE A 101 -0.62 12.41 -1.30
N LYS A 102 -0.36 12.14 -2.57
CA LYS A 102 -0.62 13.06 -3.68
C LYS A 102 -1.30 12.32 -4.83
N LEU A 103 -2.24 13.03 -5.47
CA LEU A 103 -2.91 12.60 -6.68
C LEU A 103 -2.39 13.42 -7.87
N ARG A 104 -1.98 12.74 -8.93
CA ARG A 104 -1.76 13.35 -10.24
C ARG A 104 -2.99 13.14 -11.09
N THR A 105 -3.61 14.22 -11.52
CA THR A 105 -4.73 14.17 -12.46
C THR A 105 -4.21 14.30 -13.88
N TYR A 106 -4.58 13.38 -14.76
CA TYR A 106 -4.15 13.42 -16.15
C TYR A 106 -4.57 14.72 -16.84
N GLY A 107 -3.62 15.35 -17.56
CA GLY A 107 -3.84 16.65 -18.21
C GLY A 107 -3.80 17.86 -17.28
N VAL A 108 -3.69 17.67 -15.96
CA VAL A 108 -3.63 18.75 -14.96
C VAL A 108 -2.30 18.76 -14.21
N GLY A 109 -1.80 17.60 -13.79
CA GLY A 109 -0.59 17.46 -12.99
C GLY A 109 -0.88 17.11 -11.54
N TRP A 110 0.10 17.35 -10.66
CA TRP A 110 0.02 17.02 -9.24
C TRP A 110 -0.88 17.98 -8.46
N GLY A 111 -1.81 17.41 -7.69
CA GLY A 111 -2.62 18.15 -6.72
C GLY A 111 -1.87 18.48 -5.43
N SER A 112 -2.60 19.02 -4.46
CA SER A 112 -2.09 19.28 -3.11
C SER A 112 -1.73 17.98 -2.37
N GLU A 113 -0.80 18.08 -1.45
CA GLU A 113 -0.48 17.02 -0.50
C GLU A 113 -1.60 16.83 0.53
N GLU A 114 -1.93 15.57 0.82
CA GLU A 114 -2.87 15.16 1.86
C GLU A 114 -2.11 14.38 2.95
N THR A 115 -2.38 14.65 4.22
CA THR A 115 -1.89 13.81 5.34
C THR A 115 -2.80 12.60 5.50
N VAL A 116 -2.24 11.41 5.41
CA VAL A 116 -2.94 10.13 5.63
C VAL A 116 -2.89 9.74 7.11
N ASP A 117 -1.69 9.82 7.69
CA ASP A 117 -1.43 9.50 9.10
C ASP A 117 -0.29 10.38 9.62
N ALA A 118 -0.48 10.93 10.82
CA ALA A 118 0.46 11.84 11.47
C ALA A 118 1.30 11.15 12.57
N ASN A 119 1.32 9.82 12.60
CA ASN A 119 2.20 9.06 13.50
C ASN A 119 3.50 8.68 12.77
N SER A 120 4.48 8.17 13.54
CA SER A 120 5.78 7.75 13.00
C SER A 120 5.67 6.39 12.29
N SER A 121 5.26 6.42 11.04
CA SER A 121 4.87 5.27 10.23
C SER A 121 5.94 4.90 9.19
N THR A 122 5.95 3.67 8.68
CA THR A 122 6.87 3.22 7.60
C THR A 122 6.30 2.09 6.75
N GLY A 123 6.98 1.71 5.67
CA GLY A 123 6.50 0.69 4.71
C GLY A 123 5.20 1.10 4.04
N VAL A 124 5.16 2.32 3.48
CA VAL A 124 3.94 2.88 2.89
C VAL A 124 3.72 2.31 1.49
N HIS A 125 2.57 1.66 1.29
CA HIS A 125 2.15 1.15 -0.02
C HIS A 125 0.68 1.43 -0.30
N LEU A 126 0.30 1.34 -1.58
CA LEU A 126 -1.07 1.59 -2.05
C LEU A 126 -1.71 0.36 -2.68
N CYS A 127 -3.02 0.26 -2.50
CA CYS A 127 -3.92 -0.55 -3.32
C CYS A 127 -5.00 0.35 -3.89
N VAL A 128 -5.29 0.26 -5.19
CA VAL A 128 -6.33 1.08 -5.84
C VAL A 128 -7.45 0.19 -6.37
N ASP A 129 -8.68 0.51 -6.00
CA ASP A 129 -9.88 -0.14 -6.51
C ASP A 129 -10.18 0.37 -7.92
N GLN A 130 -9.95 -0.49 -8.91
CA GLN A 130 -10.14 -0.15 -10.33
C GLN A 130 -11.61 0.03 -10.72
N SER A 131 -12.57 -0.29 -9.85
CA SER A 131 -13.99 -0.14 -10.15
C SER A 131 -14.54 1.26 -9.87
N ASN A 132 -13.92 1.99 -8.95
CA ASN A 132 -14.44 3.27 -8.45
C ASN A 132 -13.36 4.33 -8.18
N GLY A 133 -12.07 3.97 -8.17
CA GLY A 133 -10.96 4.87 -7.90
C GLY A 133 -10.68 5.14 -6.42
N ASP A 134 -11.36 4.42 -5.51
CA ASP A 134 -11.01 4.41 -4.10
C ASP A 134 -9.58 3.86 -3.93
N CYS A 135 -8.83 4.40 -2.97
CA CYS A 135 -7.51 3.88 -2.66
C CYS A 135 -7.33 3.56 -1.18
N TYR A 136 -6.42 2.65 -0.91
CA TYR A 136 -6.10 2.16 0.41
C TYR A 136 -4.60 2.32 0.62
N ALA A 137 -4.22 3.15 1.58
CA ALA A 137 -2.84 3.26 2.03
C ALA A 137 -2.60 2.28 3.16
N TRP A 138 -1.47 1.57 3.10
CA TRP A 138 -1.04 0.58 4.07
C TRP A 138 0.31 0.99 4.63
N TRP A 139 0.50 0.83 5.93
CA TRP A 139 1.76 1.14 6.59
C TRP A 139 1.90 0.37 7.90
N GLY A 140 3.12 0.37 8.43
CA GLY A 140 3.45 -0.18 9.73
C GLY A 140 3.73 0.92 10.73
N PHE A 141 3.24 0.75 11.95
CA PHE A 141 3.66 1.56 13.09
C PHE A 141 3.82 0.66 14.33
N ILE A 142 5.00 0.72 14.95
CA ILE A 142 5.42 -0.10 16.10
C ILE A 142 5.34 -1.61 15.81
N SER A 143 4.19 -2.22 16.04
CA SER A 143 3.94 -3.66 15.92
C SER A 143 2.57 -3.92 15.32
N VAL A 144 2.03 -2.94 14.60
CA VAL A 144 0.70 -3.00 14.02
C VAL A 144 0.78 -2.61 12.54
N VAL A 145 0.16 -3.43 11.70
CA VAL A 145 -0.15 -3.11 10.31
C VAL A 145 -1.43 -2.29 10.30
N TYR A 146 -1.39 -1.11 9.71
CA TYR A 146 -2.52 -0.20 9.58
C TYR A 146 -2.91 -0.03 8.11
N TYR A 147 -4.16 0.38 7.90
CA TYR A 147 -4.60 0.95 6.65
C TYR A 147 -5.58 2.10 6.85
N ALA A 148 -5.71 2.96 5.84
CA ALA A 148 -6.79 3.92 5.72
C ALA A 148 -7.36 3.85 4.31
N LYS A 149 -8.66 4.14 4.17
CA LYS A 149 -9.36 4.21 2.89
C LYS A 149 -9.58 5.68 2.50
N ARG A 150 -9.41 5.99 1.21
CA ARG A 150 -9.78 7.25 0.59
C ARG A 150 -10.89 7.02 -0.44
N THR A 151 -11.98 7.78 -0.34
CA THR A 151 -13.04 7.86 -1.37
C THR A 151 -13.00 9.24 -2.05
N ALA A 152 -13.15 10.29 -1.25
CA ALA A 152 -12.85 11.68 -1.61
C ALA A 152 -11.82 12.31 -0.66
N THR A 153 -11.89 11.91 0.61
CA THR A 153 -10.96 12.25 1.68
C THR A 153 -10.53 10.97 2.40
N TRP A 154 -9.45 11.04 3.16
CA TRP A 154 -9.02 9.93 4.01
C TRP A 154 -10.00 9.69 5.16
N GLY A 155 -10.37 8.43 5.36
CA GLY A 155 -10.99 7.96 6.59
C GLY A 155 -9.97 7.76 7.70
N ALA A 156 -10.45 7.37 8.89
CA ALA A 156 -9.57 7.04 10.01
C ALA A 156 -8.67 5.84 9.71
N ALA A 157 -7.47 5.84 10.30
CA ALA A 157 -6.59 4.68 10.30
C ALA A 157 -7.24 3.51 11.07
N VAL A 158 -7.15 2.32 10.49
CA VAL A 158 -7.69 1.07 11.04
C VAL A 158 -6.53 0.12 11.31
N ALA A 159 -6.45 -0.39 12.53
CA ALA A 159 -5.53 -1.46 12.88
C ALA A 159 -5.98 -2.77 12.21
N PHE A 160 -5.13 -3.33 11.35
CA PHE A 160 -5.42 -4.55 10.61
C PHE A 160 -4.90 -5.79 11.31
N SER A 161 -3.63 -5.78 11.72
CA SER A 161 -2.99 -6.91 12.39
C SER A 161 -1.95 -6.42 13.39
N SER A 162 -1.82 -7.11 14.53
CA SER A 162 -0.80 -6.87 15.54
C SER A 162 0.21 -8.02 15.54
N GLU A 163 1.49 -7.69 15.42
CA GLU A 163 2.57 -8.64 15.18
C GLU A 163 3.79 -8.29 16.02
N ALA A 164 4.19 -9.21 16.90
CA ALA A 164 5.44 -9.08 17.63
C ALA A 164 6.62 -9.08 16.64
N SER A 165 7.49 -8.07 16.72
CA SER A 165 8.64 -7.91 15.82
C SER A 165 8.26 -7.76 14.34
N LEU A 166 7.23 -6.95 14.05
CA LEU A 166 6.88 -6.57 12.69
C LEU A 166 8.07 -5.88 11.98
N PHE A 167 8.46 -6.40 10.82
CA PHE A 167 9.44 -5.71 9.97
C PHE A 167 8.69 -4.66 9.13
N LEU A 168 8.61 -3.45 9.67
CA LEU A 168 7.67 -2.43 9.19
C LEU A 168 7.84 -2.04 7.71
N ALA A 169 9.04 -2.18 7.13
CA ALA A 169 9.30 -1.84 5.73
C ALA A 169 8.83 -2.91 4.72
N SER A 170 8.32 -4.06 5.18
CA SER A 170 7.94 -5.19 4.32
C SER A 170 6.45 -5.29 3.99
N ILE A 171 5.65 -4.33 4.42
CA ILE A 171 4.19 -4.38 4.25
C ILE A 171 3.87 -4.09 2.80
N THR A 172 3.27 -5.05 2.09
CA THR A 172 2.95 -4.90 0.67
C THR A 172 1.53 -5.40 0.40
N PRO A 173 0.57 -4.51 0.11
CA PRO A 173 -0.74 -4.90 -0.36
C PRO A 173 -0.67 -5.35 -1.83
N PHE A 174 -1.69 -6.06 -2.29
CA PHE A 174 -1.93 -6.22 -3.72
C PHE A 174 -2.11 -4.86 -4.37
N TRP A 175 -1.61 -4.69 -5.60
CA TRP A 175 -1.67 -3.41 -6.30
C TRP A 175 -3.10 -2.93 -6.61
N ILE A 176 -4.08 -3.84 -6.60
CA ILE A 176 -5.47 -3.63 -7.01
C ILE A 176 -6.39 -4.49 -6.16
N VAL A 177 -7.60 -3.99 -5.96
CA VAL A 177 -8.71 -4.78 -5.42
C VAL A 177 -9.07 -5.87 -6.41
N THR A 178 -9.17 -7.11 -5.95
CA THR A 178 -9.62 -8.25 -6.76
C THR A 178 -10.77 -8.93 -6.05
N ASN A 179 -11.90 -9.17 -6.71
CA ASN A 179 -13.06 -9.85 -6.12
C ASN A 179 -13.51 -9.27 -4.75
N ASN A 180 -13.55 -7.94 -4.65
CA ASN A 180 -13.87 -7.21 -3.41
C ASN A 180 -12.97 -7.57 -2.21
N VAL A 181 -11.71 -7.95 -2.48
CA VAL A 181 -10.71 -8.18 -1.44
C VAL A 181 -9.39 -7.47 -1.75
N ILE A 182 -8.67 -7.14 -0.68
CA ILE A 182 -7.28 -6.68 -0.72
C ILE A 182 -6.44 -7.69 0.06
N GLY A 183 -5.54 -8.38 -0.63
CA GLY A 183 -4.49 -9.16 0.01
C GLY A 183 -3.38 -8.24 0.47
N VAL A 184 -2.77 -8.55 1.61
CA VAL A 184 -1.59 -7.86 2.12
C VAL A 184 -0.62 -8.87 2.71
N VAL A 185 0.66 -8.69 2.41
CA VAL A 185 1.75 -9.50 2.96
C VAL A 185 2.69 -8.63 3.78
N TRP A 186 3.36 -9.22 4.76
CA TRP A 186 4.38 -8.55 5.58
C TRP A 186 5.29 -9.60 6.21
N THR A 187 6.40 -9.15 6.78
CA THR A 187 7.38 -10.01 7.43
C THR A 187 7.39 -9.81 8.93
N GLN A 188 7.50 -10.91 9.67
CA GLN A 188 7.61 -10.93 11.13
C GLN A 188 8.93 -11.59 11.57
N GLY A 189 9.62 -10.95 12.52
CA GLY A 189 10.80 -11.49 13.20
C GLY A 189 12.05 -10.63 13.00
N LEU A 190 13.01 -10.73 13.95
CA LEU A 190 14.26 -9.96 13.95
C LEU A 190 15.44 -10.72 13.32
N PHE A 191 15.49 -12.03 13.50
CA PHE A 191 16.60 -12.90 13.06
C PHE A 191 16.12 -14.12 12.26
N THR A 192 14.82 -14.38 12.29
CA THR A 192 14.15 -15.40 11.47
C THR A 192 12.90 -14.75 10.92
N PHE A 193 12.85 -14.60 9.60
CA PHE A 193 11.79 -13.91 8.92
C PHE A 193 10.67 -14.89 8.57
N ASN A 194 9.48 -14.65 9.10
CA ASN A 194 8.26 -15.36 8.74
C ASN A 194 7.45 -14.47 7.81
N LEU A 195 7.14 -14.97 6.62
CA LEU A 195 6.18 -14.31 5.74
C LEU A 195 4.77 -14.49 6.31
N ARG A 196 4.05 -13.39 6.43
CA ARG A 196 2.68 -13.30 6.92
C ARG A 196 1.79 -12.77 5.81
N TYR A 197 0.51 -13.12 5.86
CA TYR A 197 -0.47 -12.61 4.91
C TYR A 197 -1.83 -12.43 5.59
N GLY A 198 -2.63 -11.54 5.03
CA GLY A 198 -4.00 -11.26 5.46
C GLY A 198 -4.86 -10.79 4.30
N ILE A 199 -6.18 -10.85 4.49
CA ILE A 199 -7.16 -10.43 3.49
C ILE A 199 -8.14 -9.47 4.14
N LEU A 200 -8.27 -8.27 3.58
CA LEU A 200 -9.34 -7.34 3.89
C LEU A 200 -10.50 -7.57 2.93
N SER A 201 -11.67 -7.95 3.46
CA SER A 201 -12.91 -8.02 2.67
C SER A 201 -13.59 -6.65 2.62
N LEU A 202 -13.94 -6.20 1.42
CA LEU A 202 -14.63 -4.92 1.18
C LEU A 202 -16.16 -5.08 1.16
N VAL A 203 -16.66 -6.32 1.19
CA VAL A 203 -18.09 -6.60 1.31
C VAL A 203 -18.45 -6.57 2.79
N VAL A 204 -19.46 -5.78 3.14
CA VAL A 204 -20.03 -5.83 4.49
C VAL A 204 -20.59 -7.24 4.70
N PRO A 205 -20.14 -8.01 5.71
CA PRO A 205 -20.73 -9.31 6.00
C PRO A 205 -22.23 -9.13 6.19
N PRO A 206 -23.08 -10.03 5.66
CA PRO A 206 -24.50 -9.96 5.97
C PRO A 206 -24.66 -9.92 7.50
N PRO A 207 -25.63 -9.15 8.02
CA PRO A 207 -25.85 -9.10 9.45
C PRO A 207 -26.00 -10.53 9.99
N PRO A 208 -25.44 -10.83 11.19
CA PRO A 208 -25.59 -12.14 11.77
C PRO A 208 -27.09 -12.50 11.77
N PRO A 209 -27.45 -13.77 11.48
CA PRO A 209 -28.84 -14.19 11.55
C PRO A 209 -29.43 -13.71 12.88
N PRO A 210 -30.69 -13.24 12.91
CA PRO A 210 -31.36 -12.90 14.16
C PRO A 210 -31.10 -14.04 15.13
N ALA A 211 -30.56 -13.73 16.32
CA ALA A 211 -30.29 -14.74 17.33
C ALA A 211 -31.57 -15.58 17.45
N LYS A 212 -31.48 -16.88 17.14
CA LYS A 212 -32.64 -17.76 17.33
C LYS A 212 -33.11 -17.52 18.76
N PRO A 213 -34.38 -17.17 18.98
CA PRO A 213 -34.88 -17.00 20.34
C PRO A 213 -34.47 -18.25 21.10
N LEU A 214 -33.79 -18.07 22.24
CA LEU A 214 -33.47 -19.16 23.13
C LEU A 214 -34.80 -19.85 23.43
N ILE A 215 -35.04 -20.99 22.78
CA ILE A 215 -36.11 -21.86 23.19
C ILE A 215 -35.68 -22.23 24.60
N ASN A 216 -36.43 -21.74 25.60
CA ASN A 216 -36.33 -22.18 26.98
C ASN A 216 -36.59 -23.68 26.97
N LYS A 217 -35.55 -24.48 26.68
CA LYS A 217 -35.56 -25.90 26.97
C LYS A 217 -35.67 -25.96 28.48
N PRO A 218 -36.70 -26.61 29.04
CA PRO A 218 -36.76 -26.82 30.47
C PRO A 218 -35.44 -27.47 30.90
N LEU A 219 -34.85 -26.95 31.97
CA LEU A 219 -33.70 -27.55 32.63
C LEU A 219 -34.07 -29.00 32.97
N VAL A 220 -33.62 -29.94 32.15
CA VAL A 220 -33.64 -31.35 32.52
C VAL A 220 -32.53 -31.47 33.55
N ASN A 221 -32.90 -31.51 34.83
CA ASN A 221 -31.98 -31.83 35.90
C ASN A 221 -31.26 -33.14 35.54
N PRO A 222 -29.92 -33.16 35.50
CA PRO A 222 -29.21 -34.41 35.26
C PRO A 222 -29.53 -35.38 36.40
N ILE A 223 -30.13 -36.52 36.06
CA ILE A 223 -30.29 -37.64 36.98
C ILE A 223 -28.88 -38.17 37.25
N LEU A 224 -28.38 -37.92 38.46
CA LEU A 224 -27.18 -38.56 38.98
C LEU A 224 -27.47 -40.05 39.18
N VAL A 225 -26.99 -40.89 38.26
CA VAL A 225 -26.97 -42.34 38.46
C VAL A 225 -25.69 -42.68 39.21
N ASN A 226 -25.81 -42.96 40.51
CA ASN A 226 -24.74 -43.56 41.29
C ASN A 226 -24.53 -45.00 40.84
N VAL A 227 -23.39 -45.29 40.23
CA VAL A 227 -22.94 -46.65 39.94
C VAL A 227 -21.99 -47.06 41.07
N PRO A 228 -22.33 -48.04 41.93
CA PRO A 228 -21.41 -48.52 42.96
C PRO A 228 -20.28 -49.31 42.30
N CYS A 229 -19.04 -48.93 42.57
CA CYS A 229 -17.87 -49.74 42.24
C CYS A 229 -17.87 -51.01 43.09
N ILE A 230 -17.86 -52.17 42.43
CA ILE A 230 -17.61 -53.48 43.04
C ILE A 230 -16.11 -53.54 43.39
N ARG A 231 -15.79 -53.96 44.62
CA ARG A 231 -14.42 -54.20 45.11
C ARG A 231 -13.83 -55.47 44.53
#